data_AF-X1PX35-F1
#
_entry.id   AF-X1PX35-F1
#
_cell.length_a   1.000
_cell.length_b   1.000
_cell.length_c   1.000
_cell.angle_alpha   90.00
_cell.angle_beta   90.00
_cell.angle_gamma   90.00
#
_symmetry.space_group_name_H-M   'P 1'
#
loop_
_entity.id
_entity.type
_entity.pdbx_description
1 polymer ?
#
loop_
_entity_poly.entity_id
_entity_poly.type
_entity_poly.pdbx_seq_one_letter_code
_entity_poly.pdbx_strand_id
1 'polypeptide(L)' 'MKLFLDSADIESVKRAHETGLLDGVTTNPSHIAQTGKKFSDSINEICNVVSCPV' A
#
# COMPACT_ATOMS: atom_id res chain seq x y z
N MET A 1 -7.05 -11.64 14.64
CA MET A 1 -7.45 -10.37 14.01
C MET A 1 -6.35 -9.98 13.05
N LYS A 2 -6.67 -9.47 11.86
CA LYS A 2 -5.67 -8.98 10.90
C LYS A 2 -5.85 -7.48 10.68
N LEU A 3 -4.76 -6.74 10.49
CA LEU A 3 -4.75 -5.29 10.26
C LEU A 3 -4.30 -4.99 8.82
N PHE A 4 -5.19 -4.35 8.07
CA PHE A 4 -4.94 -3.94 6.70
C PHE A 4 -4.91 -2.42 6.59
N LEU A 5 -3.98 -1.89 5.81
CA LEU A 5 -3.97 -0.47 5.43
C LEU A 5 -4.70 -0.29 4.12
N ASP A 6 -5.72 0.56 4.10
CA ASP A 6 -6.45 0.91 2.88
C ASP A 6 -5.91 2.20 2.26
N SER A 7 -4.90 2.10 1.40
CA SER A 7 -4.24 3.26 0.79
C SER A 7 -3.40 2.89 -0.44
N ALA A 8 -3.15 3.88 -1.30
CA ALA A 8 -2.13 3.82 -2.36
C ALA A 8 -0.93 4.76 -2.09
N ASP A 9 -0.96 5.51 -0.98
CA ASP A 9 0.12 6.44 -0.63
C ASP A 9 1.33 5.69 -0.07
N ILE A 10 2.44 5.75 -0.80
CA ILE A 10 3.63 4.96 -0.49
C ILE A 10 4.26 5.33 0.86
N GLU A 11 4.19 6.60 1.26
CA GLU A 11 4.75 7.05 2.55
C GLU A 11 3.93 6.51 3.72
N SER A 12 2.61 6.46 3.59
CA SER A 12 1.73 5.83 4.57
C SER A 12 1.95 4.31 4.65
N VAL A 13 2.15 3.64 3.51
CA VAL A 13 2.48 2.21 3.46
C VAL A 13 3.81 1.92 4.18
N LYS A 14 4.87 2.69 3.90
CA LYS A 14 6.18 2.53 4.57
C LYS A 14 6.05 2.68 6.08
N ARG A 15 5.43 3.77 6.54
CA ARG A 15 5.24 4.02 7.98
C ARG A 15 4.45 2.91 8.66
N ALA A 16 3.37 2.44 8.04
CA ALA A 16 2.58 1.33 8.57
C ALA A 16 3.38 0.03 8.62
N HIS A 17 4.17 -0.26 7.58
CA HIS A 17 5.02 -1.45 7.54
C HIS A 17 6.10 -1.43 8.62
N GLU A 18 6.74 -0.28 8.86
CA GLU A 18 7.75 -0.08 9.91
C GLU A 18 7.23 -0.36 11.32
N THR A 19 5.91 -0.26 11.57
CA THR A 19 5.33 -0.61 12.87
C THR A 19 5.38 -2.11 13.18
N GLY A 20 5.53 -2.96 12.16
CA GLY A 20 5.47 -4.43 12.29
C GLY A 20 4.05 -4.98 12.54
N LEU A 21 3.01 -4.15 12.50
CA LEU A 21 1.62 -4.55 12.75
C LEU A 21 0.80 -4.79 11.48
N LEU A 22 1.39 -4.58 10.30
CA LEU A 22 0.68 -4.62 9.02
C LEU A 22 0.59 -6.04 8.45
N ASP A 23 -0.63 -6.59 8.37
CA ASP A 23 -0.89 -7.91 7.77
C ASP A 23 -1.16 -7.86 6.26
N GLY A 24 -1.40 -6.68 5.71
CA GLY A 24 -1.66 -6.48 4.29
C GLY A 24 -1.98 -5.03 3.93
N VAL A 25 -1.96 -4.73 2.64
CA VAL A 25 -2.45 -3.47 2.08
C VAL A 25 -3.67 -3.80 1.23
N THR A 26 -4.65 -2.91 1.20
CA THR A 26 -5.71 -2.92 0.20
C THR A 26 -5.69 -1.59 -0.53
N THR A 27 -6.01 -1.63 -1.81
CA THR A 27 -6.11 -0.41 -2.60
C THR A 27 -7.20 -0.55 -3.66
N ASN A 28 -7.54 0.57 -4.29
CA ASN A 28 -8.56 0.66 -5.31
C ASN A 28 -8.16 1.72 -6.36
N PRO A 29 -8.80 1.73 -7.54
CA PRO A 29 -8.49 2.71 -8.59
C PRO A 29 -8.59 4.18 -8.14
N SER A 30 -9.47 4.50 -7.20
CA SER A 30 -9.64 5.87 -6.68
C SER A 30 -8.45 6.31 -5.84
N HIS A 31 -7.95 5.46 -4.95
CA HIS A 31 -6.73 5.72 -4.15
C HIS A 31 -5.52 5.90 -5.07
N ILE A 32 -5.38 5.03 -6.07
CA ILE A 32 -4.29 5.12 -7.04
C ILE A 32 -4.38 6.42 -7.85
N ALA A 33 -5.58 6.82 -8.30
CA ALA A 33 -5.77 8.08 -9.03
C ALA A 33 -5.32 9.30 -8.23
N GLN A 34 -5.47 9.29 -6.90
CA GLN A 34 -5.00 10.38 -6.02
C GLN A 34 -3.47 10.49 -5.95
N THR A 35 -2.74 9.41 -6.26
CA THR A 35 -1.27 9.44 -6.31
C THR A 35 -0.72 10.09 -7.59
N GLY A 36 -1.56 10.25 -8.62
CA GLY A 36 -1.15 10.74 -9.95
C GLY A 36 -0.26 9.78 -10.75
N LYS A 37 -0.02 8.56 -10.25
CA LYS A 37 0.78 7.52 -10.90
C LYS A 37 -0.09 6.57 -11.73
N LYS A 38 0.54 5.83 -12.63
CA LYS A 38 -0.12 4.72 -13.34
C LYS A 38 -0.37 3.58 -12.36
N PHE A 39 -1.46 2.85 -12.58
CA PHE A 39 -1.86 1.70 -11.75
C PHE A 39 -0.71 0.70 -11.54
N SER A 40 -0.06 0.25 -12.61
CA SER A 40 1.06 -0.70 -12.53
C SER A 40 2.21 -0.18 -11.67
N ASP A 41 2.51 1.11 -11.77
CA ASP A 41 3.64 1.73 -11.09
C ASP A 41 3.36 1.82 -9.59
N SER A 42 2.15 2.25 -9.20
CA SER A 42 1.71 2.27 -7.79
C SER A 42 1.71 0.87 -7.17
N ILE A 43 1.17 -0.14 -7.86
CA ILE A 43 1.13 -1.51 -7.33
C ILE A 43 2.55 -2.06 -7.17
N ASN A 44 3.40 -1.91 -8.18
CA ASN A 44 4.80 -2.38 -8.11
C ASN A 44 5.56 -1.69 -6.97
N GLU A 45 5.33 -0.40 -6.75
CA GLU A 45 5.96 0.35 -5.67
C GLU A 45 5.54 -0.17 -4.30
N ILE A 46 4.24 -0.43 -4.09
CA ILE A 46 3.71 -1.01 -2.84
C ILE A 46 4.30 -2.41 -2.62
N CYS A 47 4.25 -3.29 -3.62
CA CYS A 47 4.78 -4.67 -3.53
C CYS A 47 6.31 -4.73 -3.29
N ASN A 48 7.05 -3.70 -3.67
CA ASN A 48 8.50 -3.63 -3.39
C ASN A 48 8.80 -3.16 -1.96
N VAL A 49 7.86 -2.49 -1.29
CA VAL A 49 8.02 -1.99 0.09
C VAL A 49 7.55 -3.01 1.11
N VAL A 50 6.43 -3.69 0.85
CA VAL A 50 5.84 -4.65 1.80
C VAL A 50 6.00 -6.08 1.34
N SER A 51 6.21 -6.98 2.31
CA SER A 51 6.28 -8.43 2.09
C SER A 51 4.95 -9.15 2.37
N CYS A 52 3.89 -8.40 2.69
CA CYS A 52 2.55 -8.90 2.95
C CYS A 52 1.64 -8.80 1.70
N PRO A 53 0.45 -9.42 1.72
CA PRO A 53 -0.52 -9.30 0.62
C PRO A 53 -0.92 -7.84 0.32
N VAL A 54 -1.11 -7.53 -0.96
CA VAL A 54 -1.53 -6.22 -1.50
C VAL A 54 -2.76 -6.41 -2.39
#